data_AF-A0A3D4TJ48-F1
#
_entry.id   AF-A0A3D4TJ48-F1
#
_cell.length_a   1.000
_cell.length_b   1.000
_cell.length_c   1.000
_cell.angle_alpha   90.00
_cell.angle_beta   90.00
_cell.angle_gamma   90.00
#
_symmetry.space_group_name_H-M   'P 1'
#
loop_
_entity.id
_entity.type
_entity.pdbx_description
1 polymer ?
#
loop_
_entity_poly.entity_id
_entity_poly.type
_entity_poly.pdbx_seq_one_letter_code
_entity_poly.pdbx_strand_id
1 'polypeptide(L)'
;MTTDTFTFSITRIPFNEDYQPAEGTRITTNFANLARGASRQENLRNTISMINNRFNDLAHWDNPNADRYAVELDIISVEMHIDGADGSDPFPLIEVLRPTIVDTRTGVRSEGIVGNNFSSYVRDYDFSVVLPASNEGKASFGIPEGF
;
A
#
# COMPACT_ATOMS: atom_id res chain seq x y z
N MET A 1 -31.64 15.51 11.63
CA MET A 1 -30.39 15.09 10.98
C MET A 1 -29.29 15.35 11.99
N THR A 2 -28.68 14.31 12.54
CA THR A 2 -27.45 14.47 13.29
C THR A 2 -26.35 14.77 12.27
N THR A 3 -25.75 15.96 12.36
CA THR A 3 -24.50 16.25 11.65
C THR A 3 -23.42 15.49 12.39
N ASP A 4 -23.20 14.24 11.99
CA ASP A 4 -22.03 13.50 12.44
C ASP A 4 -20.82 14.21 11.86
N THR A 5 -20.03 14.83 12.73
CA THR A 5 -18.81 15.54 12.33
C THR A 5 -17.72 14.48 12.10
N PHE A 6 -17.03 14.57 10.98
CA PHE A 6 -15.88 13.71 10.70
C PHE A 6 -14.64 14.56 10.39
N THR A 7 -13.48 14.04 10.76
CA THR A 7 -12.18 14.61 10.45
C THR A 7 -11.31 13.58 9.75
N PHE A 8 -10.23 14.04 9.09
CA PHE A 8 -9.31 13.16 8.39
C PHE A 8 -7.89 13.33 8.94
N SER A 9 -7.17 12.22 9.07
CA SER A 9 -5.72 12.21 9.27
C SER A 9 -5.03 11.67 8.01
N ILE A 10 -3.89 12.27 7.68
CA ILE A 10 -3.00 11.77 6.64
C ILE A 10 -1.68 11.42 7.31
N THR A 11 -1.26 10.16 7.18
CA THR A 11 0.01 9.68 7.69
C THR A 11 0.92 9.27 6.54
N ARG A 12 2.23 9.26 6.82
CA ARG A 12 3.26 8.90 5.86
C ARG A 12 4.26 7.97 6.51
N ILE A 13 4.47 6.81 5.89
CA ILE A 13 5.42 5.81 6.35
C ILE A 13 6.35 5.42 5.18
N PRO A 14 7.68 5.45 5.37
CA PRO A 14 8.60 4.96 4.36
C PRO A 14 8.41 3.46 4.10
N PHE A 15 8.29 3.07 2.84
CA PHE A 15 8.33 1.67 2.41
C PHE A 15 9.78 1.29 2.08
N ASN A 16 10.52 0.89 3.10
CA ASN A 16 11.92 0.45 3.03
C ASN A 16 12.07 -0.96 3.65
N GLU A 17 13.30 -1.46 3.77
CA GLU A 17 13.57 -2.78 4.35
C GLU A 17 13.14 -2.93 5.82
N ASP A 18 12.97 -1.80 6.51
CA ASP A 18 12.55 -1.76 7.90
C ASP A 18 11.04 -1.61 8.05
N TYR A 19 10.29 -1.42 6.96
CA TYR A 19 8.84 -1.25 6.97
C TYR A 19 8.12 -2.41 7.69
N GLN A 20 7.35 -2.06 8.72
CA GLN A 20 6.51 -2.98 9.47
C GLN A 20 5.06 -2.50 9.37
N PRO A 21 4.11 -3.39 9.04
CA PRO A 21 2.70 -3.07 9.13
C PRO A 21 2.34 -2.73 10.58
N ALA A 22 1.50 -1.71 10.82
CA ALA A 22 1.05 -1.41 12.17
C ALA A 22 0.09 -2.49 12.68
N GLU A 23 0.02 -2.68 14.00
CA GLU A 23 -1.02 -3.50 14.60
C GLU A 23 -2.39 -2.88 14.26
N GLY A 24 -3.27 -3.66 13.64
CA GLY A 24 -4.58 -3.18 13.18
C GLY A 24 -4.62 -2.60 11.76
N THR A 25 -3.48 -2.42 11.06
CA THR A 25 -3.51 -2.20 9.60
C THR A 25 -4.23 -3.41 9.01
N ARG A 26 -5.40 -3.18 8.38
CA ARG A 26 -6.16 -4.25 7.72
C ARG A 26 -5.19 -5.03 6.85
N ILE A 27 -5.13 -6.33 7.15
CA ILE A 27 -4.12 -7.29 6.71
C ILE A 27 -3.98 -7.39 5.17
N THR A 28 -4.87 -6.72 4.44
CA THR A 28 -5.14 -6.90 3.03
C THR A 28 -4.42 -5.91 2.11
N THR A 29 -3.78 -4.85 2.60
CA THR A 29 -3.01 -4.00 1.68
C THR A 29 -1.81 -4.77 1.12
N ASN A 30 -1.64 -4.72 -0.21
CA ASN A 30 -0.62 -5.51 -0.94
C ASN A 30 0.80 -5.36 -0.36
N PHE A 31 1.10 -4.23 0.27
CA PHE A 31 2.39 -3.93 0.90
C PHE A 31 2.57 -4.64 2.24
N ALA A 32 1.51 -4.73 3.04
CA ALA A 32 1.54 -5.42 4.33
C ALA A 32 1.82 -6.93 4.16
N ASN A 33 1.37 -7.53 3.05
CA ASN A 33 1.65 -8.93 2.74
C ASN A 33 3.13 -9.22 2.46
N LEU A 34 3.83 -8.31 1.78
CA LEU A 34 5.27 -8.43 1.53
C LEU A 34 6.09 -8.31 2.82
N ALA A 35 5.57 -7.55 3.78
CA ALA A 35 6.26 -7.21 5.01
C ALA A 35 6.00 -8.19 6.18
N ARG A 36 5.72 -9.47 5.91
CA ARG A 36 5.37 -10.48 6.92
C ARG A 36 6.36 -11.63 7.05
N GLY A 37 6.31 -12.27 8.22
CA GLY A 37 7.03 -13.51 8.52
C GLY A 37 8.53 -13.31 8.72
N ALA A 38 9.24 -14.43 8.94
CA ALA A 38 10.68 -14.42 9.21
C ALA A 38 11.50 -13.85 8.04
N SER A 39 11.02 -13.97 6.79
CA SER A 39 11.68 -13.47 5.58
C SER A 39 11.27 -12.04 5.20
N ARG A 40 10.60 -11.29 6.09
CA ARG A 40 10.12 -9.91 5.85
C ARG A 40 11.18 -9.02 5.20
N GLN A 41 12.34 -8.85 5.84
CA GLN A 41 13.37 -7.92 5.36
C GLN A 41 13.91 -8.34 3.99
N GLU A 42 14.11 -9.64 3.77
CA GLU A 42 14.56 -10.17 2.49
C GLU A 42 13.54 -9.91 1.37
N ASN A 43 12.26 -10.15 1.63
CA ASN A 43 11.18 -9.86 0.68
C ASN A 43 11.13 -8.36 0.31
N LEU A 44 11.28 -7.48 1.31
CA LEU A 44 11.30 -6.03 1.10
C LEU A 44 12.52 -5.61 0.28
N ARG A 45 13.73 -6.09 0.63
CA ARG A 45 14.96 -5.83 -0.14
C ARG A 45 14.87 -6.30 -1.58
N ASN A 46 14.34 -7.50 -1.80
CA ASN A 46 14.14 -8.05 -3.15
C ASN A 46 13.15 -7.21 -3.95
N THR A 47 12.06 -6.77 -3.33
CA THR A 47 11.05 -5.92 -3.97
C THR A 47 11.63 -4.56 -4.36
N ILE A 48 12.34 -3.89 -3.44
CA ILE A 48 12.99 -2.60 -3.70
C ILE A 48 14.05 -2.75 -4.79
N SER A 49 14.85 -3.81 -4.76
CA SER A 49 15.85 -4.09 -5.80
C SER A 49 15.20 -4.31 -7.17
N MET A 50 14.10 -5.05 -7.24
CA MET A 50 13.35 -5.25 -8.48
C MET A 50 12.83 -3.91 -9.05
N ILE A 51 12.33 -3.02 -8.19
CA ILE A 51 11.84 -1.70 -8.59
C ILE A 51 13.01 -0.83 -9.12
N ASN A 52 14.12 -0.79 -8.38
CA ASN A 52 15.31 -0.06 -8.80
C ASN A 52 15.82 -0.57 -10.15
N ASN A 53 15.99 -1.88 -10.30
CA ASN A 53 16.46 -2.48 -11.56
C ASN A 53 15.53 -2.11 -12.71
N ARG A 54 14.21 -2.27 -12.52
CA ARG A 54 13.22 -1.93 -13.57
C ARG A 54 13.27 -0.44 -13.95
N PHE A 55 13.43 0.45 -12.98
CA PHE A 55 13.54 1.88 -13.26
C PHE A 55 14.84 2.18 -14.04
N ASN A 56 15.97 1.61 -13.62
CA ASN A 56 17.25 1.80 -14.27
C ASN A 56 17.26 1.27 -15.72
N ASP A 57 16.60 0.13 -15.98
CA ASP A 57 16.42 -0.41 -17.33
C ASP A 57 15.65 0.56 -18.24
N LEU A 58 14.61 1.23 -17.70
CA LEU A 58 13.83 2.21 -18.44
C LEU A 58 14.65 3.50 -18.69
N ALA A 59 15.42 3.94 -17.70
CA ALA A 59 16.23 5.16 -17.72
C ALA A 59 17.63 4.98 -18.34
N HIS A 60 17.75 4.19 -19.40
CA HIS A 60 19.04 3.79 -20.01
C HIS A 60 19.82 4.93 -20.69
N TRP A 61 19.17 6.05 -21.04
CA TRP A 61 19.75 7.12 -21.87
C TRP A 61 20.96 7.84 -21.25
N ASP A 62 21.08 7.84 -19.93
CA ASP A 62 22.21 8.42 -19.18
C ASP A 62 22.68 7.50 -18.03
N ASN A 63 22.44 6.20 -18.19
CA ASN A 63 22.64 5.17 -17.17
C ASN A 63 23.27 3.88 -17.76
N PRO A 64 24.53 3.93 -18.22
CA PRO A 64 25.16 2.80 -18.93
C PRO A 64 25.34 1.54 -18.07
N ASN A 65 25.41 1.67 -16.74
CA ASN A 65 25.63 0.56 -15.81
C ASN A 65 24.33 0.05 -15.16
N ALA A 66 23.17 0.64 -15.48
CA ALA A 66 21.88 0.34 -14.85
C ALA A 66 21.87 0.48 -13.30
N ASP A 67 22.68 1.39 -12.76
CA ASP A 67 22.91 1.54 -11.31
C ASP A 67 22.73 2.97 -10.78
N ARG A 68 22.34 3.93 -11.63
CA ARG A 68 22.33 5.35 -11.29
C ARG A 68 21.17 5.75 -10.39
N TYR A 69 20.00 5.16 -10.56
CA TYR A 69 18.78 5.64 -9.94
C TYR A 69 18.31 4.72 -8.81
N ALA A 70 17.82 5.32 -7.72
CA ALA A 70 17.04 4.62 -6.71
C ALA A 70 15.62 5.16 -6.71
N VAL A 71 14.65 4.30 -6.44
CA VAL A 71 13.25 4.66 -6.26
C VAL A 71 12.91 4.45 -4.79
N GLU A 72 12.71 5.54 -4.07
CA GLU A 72 12.17 5.52 -2.72
C GLU A 72 10.64 5.59 -2.79
N LEU A 73 9.96 4.92 -1.86
CA LEU A 73 8.50 4.86 -1.80
C LEU A 73 8.03 5.26 -0.41
N ASP A 74 7.05 6.16 -0.36
CA ASP A 74 6.28 6.45 0.83
C ASP A 74 4.88 5.84 0.68
N ILE A 75 4.39 5.16 1.72
CA ILE A 75 2.97 4.82 1.87
C ILE A 75 2.30 6.06 2.48
N ILE A 76 1.34 6.61 1.76
CA ILE A 76 0.46 7.68 2.23
C ILE A 76 -0.87 7.04 2.60
N SER A 77 -1.24 7.11 3.87
CA SER A 77 -2.49 6.56 4.38
C SER A 77 -3.42 7.70 4.77
N VAL A 78 -4.69 7.60 4.35
CA VAL A 78 -5.76 8.53 4.75
C VAL A 78 -6.75 7.78 5.61
N GLU A 79 -7.06 8.34 6.77
CA GLU A 79 -7.97 7.79 7.76
C GLU A 79 -9.07 8.81 8.08
N MET A 80 -10.24 8.31 8.43
CA MET A 80 -11.40 9.11 8.86
C MET A 80 -11.71 8.85 10.34
N HIS A 81 -11.92 9.93 11.08
CA HIS A 81 -12.41 9.90 12.46
C HIS A 81 -13.83 10.43 12.47
N ILE A 82 -14.74 9.75 13.18
CA ILE A 82 -16.15 10.14 13.29
C ILE A 82 -16.42 10.54 14.74
N ASP A 83 -16.83 11.79 14.97
CA ASP A 83 -17.11 12.32 16.29
C ASP A 83 -18.35 11.62 16.89
N GLY A 84 -18.26 11.21 18.16
CA GLY A 84 -19.32 10.49 18.88
C GLY A 84 -19.14 8.97 18.93
N ALA A 85 -18.15 8.42 18.23
CA ALA A 85 -17.67 7.07 18.44
C ALA A 85 -16.53 7.08 19.48
N ASP A 86 -16.88 7.38 20.75
CA ASP A 86 -15.90 7.42 21.84
C ASP A 86 -15.16 6.07 21.94
N GLY A 87 -13.89 6.05 21.55
CA GLY A 87 -13.00 4.88 21.63
C GLY A 87 -12.96 3.97 20.40
N SER A 88 -13.52 4.34 19.24
CA SER A 88 -13.33 3.55 18.01
C SER A 88 -12.03 3.92 17.29
N ASP A 89 -11.26 2.93 16.84
CA ASP A 89 -10.10 3.14 15.98
C ASP A 89 -10.48 3.92 14.69
N PRO A 90 -9.58 4.76 14.16
CA PRO A 90 -9.80 5.47 12.90
C PRO A 90 -10.20 4.51 11.77
N PHE A 91 -11.11 4.97 10.91
CA PHE A 91 -11.53 4.22 9.74
C PHE A 91 -10.54 4.43 8.58
N PRO A 92 -9.78 3.41 8.16
CA PRO A 92 -8.85 3.56 7.05
C PRO A 92 -9.62 3.71 5.73
N LEU A 93 -9.28 4.71 4.92
CA LEU A 93 -9.95 5.00 3.65
C LEU A 93 -9.15 4.54 2.44
N ILE A 94 -7.91 5.01 2.32
CA ILE A 94 -7.07 4.74 1.15
C ILE A 94 -5.60 4.75 1.53
N GLU A 95 -4.83 3.86 0.89
CA GLU A 95 -3.37 3.87 0.92
C GLU A 95 -2.84 3.97 -0.51
N VAL A 96 -1.92 4.91 -0.74
CA VAL A 96 -1.26 5.09 -2.04
C VAL A 96 0.25 5.15 -1.87
N LEU A 97 0.98 4.70 -2.88
CA LEU A 97 2.42 4.86 -2.94
C LEU A 97 2.79 6.17 -3.63
N ARG A 98 3.63 6.94 -2.96
CA ARG A 98 4.29 8.13 -3.50
C ARG A 98 5.76 7.81 -3.80
N PRO A 99 6.14 7.68 -5.09
CA PRO A 99 7.53 7.46 -5.46
C PRO A 99 8.35 8.76 -5.43
N THR A 100 9.61 8.64 -5.04
CA THR A 100 10.65 9.65 -5.21
C THR A 100 11.82 9.00 -5.95
N ILE A 101 12.18 9.57 -7.09
CA ILE A 101 13.34 9.15 -7.89
C ILE A 101 14.57 9.88 -7.37
N VAL A 102 15.59 9.13 -6.99
CA VAL A 102 16.86 9.65 -6.48
C VAL A 102 17.95 9.35 -7.51
N ASP A 103 18.55 10.39 -8.08
CA ASP A 103 19.78 10.25 -8.85
C ASP A 103 20.95 10.15 -7.87
N THR A 104 21.52 8.96 -7.73
CA THR A 104 22.58 8.69 -6.74
C THR A 104 23.89 9.40 -7.09
N ARG A 105 24.08 9.86 -8.33
CA ARG A 105 25.29 10.57 -8.77
C ARG A 105 25.25 12.05 -8.45
N THR A 106 24.07 12.66 -8.56
CA THR A 106 23.89 14.12 -8.37
C THR A 106 23.23 14.45 -7.03
N GLY A 107 22.58 13.48 -6.39
CA GLY A 107 21.77 13.68 -5.19
C GLY A 107 20.41 14.32 -5.47
N VAL A 108 20.07 14.58 -6.75
CA VAL A 108 18.79 15.18 -7.12
C VAL A 108 17.65 14.21 -6.79
N ARG A 109 16.61 14.74 -6.15
CA ARG A 109 15.40 14.02 -5.77
C ARG A 109 14.22 14.59 -6.56
N SER A 110 13.57 13.74 -7.35
CA SER A 110 12.44 14.11 -8.19
C SER A 110 11.20 13.37 -7.72
N GLU A 111 10.14 14.11 -7.44
CA GLU A 111 8.86 13.50 -7.05
C GLU A 111 8.23 12.81 -8.26
N GLY A 112 7.88 11.54 -8.10
CA GLY A 112 7.12 10.81 -9.10
C GLY A 112 5.61 10.97 -8.88
N ILE A 113 4.83 10.49 -9.85
CA ILE A 113 3.37 10.55 -9.81
C ILE A 113 2.86 9.54 -8.77
N VAL A 114 2.01 10.02 -7.86
CA VAL A 114 1.29 9.14 -6.91
C VAL A 114 0.35 8.23 -7.69
N GLY A 115 0.54 6.91 -7.55
CA GLY A 115 -0.26 5.94 -8.29
C GLY A 115 -1.72 5.90 -7.82
N ASN A 116 -2.65 5.68 -8.74
CA ASN A 116 -4.06 5.37 -8.42
C ASN A 116 -4.17 3.95 -7.86
N ASN A 117 -3.82 3.73 -6.58
CA ASN A 117 -4.09 2.45 -5.91
C ASN A 117 -5.49 2.43 -5.27
N PHE A 118 -6.51 2.81 -6.05
CA PHE A 118 -7.90 2.69 -5.61
C PHE A 118 -8.39 1.22 -5.60
N SER A 119 -7.51 0.28 -5.98
CA SER A 119 -7.89 -1.11 -6.29
C SER A 119 -7.87 -2.08 -5.11
N SER A 120 -7.31 -1.72 -3.96
CA SER A 120 -7.26 -2.61 -2.79
C SER A 120 -8.54 -2.54 -1.95
N TYR A 121 -9.11 -1.35 -1.71
CA TYR A 121 -10.17 -1.18 -0.71
C TYR A 121 -11.46 -1.95 -1.01
N VAL A 122 -11.99 -1.81 -2.24
CA VAL A 122 -13.23 -2.48 -2.65
C VAL A 122 -12.99 -3.98 -2.87
N ARG A 123 -11.87 -4.34 -3.52
CA ARG A 123 -11.58 -5.74 -3.85
C ARG A 123 -11.30 -6.58 -2.60
N ASP A 124 -10.59 -6.04 -1.61
CA ASP A 124 -10.22 -6.84 -0.45
C ASP A 124 -11.43 -7.24 0.39
N TYR A 125 -12.41 -6.34 0.54
CA TYR A 125 -13.66 -6.66 1.21
C TYR A 125 -14.45 -7.72 0.44
N ASP A 126 -14.60 -7.52 -0.87
CA ASP A 126 -15.35 -8.44 -1.73
C ASP A 126 -14.72 -9.84 -1.75
N PHE A 127 -13.39 -9.95 -1.90
CA PHE A 127 -12.69 -11.23 -2.02
C PHE A 127 -12.30 -11.88 -0.70
N SER A 128 -12.03 -11.11 0.37
CA SER A 128 -11.55 -11.65 1.65
C SER A 128 -12.64 -11.76 2.70
N VAL A 129 -13.77 -11.06 2.54
CA VAL A 129 -14.89 -11.09 3.50
C VAL A 129 -16.17 -11.59 2.83
N VAL A 130 -16.67 -10.90 1.80
CA VAL A 130 -17.98 -11.20 1.20
C VAL A 130 -17.98 -12.55 0.49
N LEU A 131 -16.97 -12.81 -0.35
CA LEU A 131 -16.89 -14.04 -1.13
C LEU A 131 -16.74 -15.28 -0.23
N PRO A 132 -15.84 -15.32 0.77
CA PRO A 132 -15.76 -16.44 1.71
C PRO A 132 -17.06 -16.63 2.51
N ALA A 133 -17.61 -15.55 3.08
CA ALA A 133 -18.85 -15.63 3.86
C ALA A 133 -20.04 -16.13 3.03
N SER A 134 -20.14 -15.72 1.76
CA SER A 134 -21.20 -16.18 0.85
C SER A 134 -21.08 -17.66 0.48
N ASN A 135 -19.89 -18.27 0.63
CA ASN A 135 -19.59 -19.65 0.25
C ASN A 135 -19.42 -20.59 1.46
N GLU A 136 -19.41 -20.06 2.67
CA GLU A 136 -19.23 -20.84 3.89
C GLU A 136 -20.36 -21.88 4.04
N GLY A 137 -19.98 -23.15 4.22
CA GLY A 137 -20.92 -24.27 4.38
C GLY A 137 -21.65 -24.72 3.10
N LYS A 138 -21.37 -24.14 1.94
CA LYS A 138 -21.98 -24.57 0.66
C LYS A 138 -21.21 -25.74 0.03
N ALA A 139 -21.94 -26.68 -0.56
CA ALA A 139 -21.35 -27.84 -1.24
C ALA A 139 -20.65 -27.47 -2.57
N SER A 140 -20.95 -26.30 -3.13
CA SER A 140 -20.37 -25.78 -4.36
C SER A 140 -20.14 -24.28 -4.24
N PHE A 141 -19.04 -23.81 -4.81
CA PHE A 141 -18.70 -22.39 -4.86
C PHE A 141 -19.67 -21.63 -5.78
N GLY A 142 -20.03 -20.41 -5.39
CA GLY A 142 -20.90 -19.51 -6.13
C GLY A 142 -20.52 -18.05 -5.93
N ILE A 143 -21.14 -17.19 -6.72
CA ILE A 143 -20.97 -15.73 -6.67
C ILE A 143 -21.94 -15.17 -5.60
N PRO A 144 -21.55 -14.17 -4.79
CA PRO A 144 -22.45 -13.53 -3.83
C PRO A 144 -23.65 -12.89 -4.54
N GLU A 145 -24.80 -12.83 -3.85
CA GLU A 145 -26.02 -12.25 -4.40
C GLU A 145 -25.84 -10.74 -4.66
N GLY A 146 -26.10 -10.28 -5.89
CA GLY A 146 -25.97 -8.86 -6.28
C GLY A 146 -24.61 -8.44 -6.89
N PHE A 147 -23.74 -9.39 -7.20
CA PHE A 147 -22.51 -9.19 -8.01
C PHE A 147 -22.71 -9.47 -9.50
#